data_AF-A0A2J0Q8K4-F1
#
_entry.id   AF-A0A2J0Q8K4-F1
#
_cell.length_a   1.000
_cell.length_b   1.000
_cell.length_c   1.000
_cell.angle_alpha   90.00
_cell.angle_beta   90.00
_cell.angle_gamma   90.00
#
_symmetry.space_group_name_H-M   'P 1'
#
loop_
_entity.id
_entity.type
_entity.pdbx_description
1 polymer ?
#
loop_
_entity_poly.entity_id
_entity_poly.type
_entity_poly.pdbx_seq_one_letter_code
_entity_poly.pdbx_strand_id
1 'polypeptide(L)'
;MDNQNPQKESSSSANLPQDGYSFEQVQRAKLESFLLLLSGFVIAWLAFAFLENIWPLNTPFGWHLDKTSASTSQQIVGDKMPLIVKTLCTRSGEHEFKDQNNITHLFQGGSQSAFFCVEVDGSPIWKVVESPISEGGVYHFDNQGNYLGFCQLFSKDGDKCKQFQDLTGSCNTKNYCNEL
;
A
#
# COMPACT_ATOMS: atom_id res chain seq x y z
N MET A 1 -37.49 -86.89 -46.64
CA MET A 1 -36.17 -86.29 -46.37
C MET A 1 -36.40 -85.12 -45.45
N ASP A 2 -36.30 -85.44 -44.17
CA ASP A 2 -36.13 -84.53 -43.05
C ASP A 2 -35.05 -83.49 -43.36
N ASN A 3 -35.24 -82.23 -42.97
CA ASN A 3 -34.28 -81.65 -42.04
C ASN A 3 -34.79 -80.38 -41.34
N GLN A 4 -34.45 -80.33 -40.07
CA GLN A 4 -34.58 -79.26 -39.10
C GLN A 4 -33.89 -77.97 -39.57
N ASN A 5 -34.34 -76.79 -39.11
CA ASN A 5 -33.72 -76.02 -38.00
C ASN A 5 -34.42 -74.63 -37.84
N PRO A 6 -34.15 -73.80 -36.81
CA PRO A 6 -35.08 -73.69 -35.69
C PRO A 6 -35.41 -72.24 -35.27
N GLN A 7 -36.28 -72.16 -34.28
CA GLN A 7 -36.36 -71.21 -33.16
C GLN A 7 -35.53 -69.90 -33.18
N LYS A 8 -36.28 -68.82 -32.96
CA LYS A 8 -36.26 -68.00 -31.74
C LYS A 8 -34.89 -67.41 -31.35
N GLU A 9 -34.72 -66.11 -31.58
CA GLU A 9 -34.12 -65.21 -30.59
C GLU A 9 -34.51 -63.76 -30.89
N SER A 10 -35.44 -63.26 -30.07
CA SER A 10 -35.70 -61.84 -29.87
C SER A 10 -34.54 -61.28 -29.06
N SER A 11 -33.43 -61.01 -29.72
CA SER A 11 -32.31 -60.28 -29.13
C SER A 11 -32.60 -58.80 -29.29
N SER A 12 -33.37 -58.28 -28.32
CA SER A 12 -33.41 -56.87 -27.97
C SER A 12 -31.99 -56.47 -27.53
N SER A 13 -31.12 -56.22 -28.49
CA SER A 13 -29.89 -55.49 -28.25
C SER A 13 -30.32 -54.07 -27.92
N ALA A 14 -30.37 -53.79 -26.62
CA ALA A 14 -30.30 -52.46 -26.09
C ALA A 14 -29.15 -51.76 -26.82
N ASN A 15 -29.48 -50.87 -27.74
CA ASN A 15 -28.55 -49.85 -28.16
C ASN A 15 -28.27 -49.04 -26.89
N LEU A 16 -27.16 -49.39 -26.23
CA LEU A 16 -26.42 -48.44 -25.43
C LEU A 16 -26.40 -47.13 -26.22
N PRO A 17 -26.78 -45.99 -25.63
CA PRO A 17 -26.50 -44.72 -26.28
C PRO A 17 -24.99 -44.72 -26.52
N GLN A 18 -24.59 -44.86 -27.78
CA GLN A 18 -23.30 -44.39 -28.22
C GLN A 18 -23.38 -42.88 -28.00
N ASP A 19 -23.07 -42.46 -26.78
CA ASP A 19 -22.61 -41.13 -26.46
C ASP A 19 -21.26 -40.98 -27.16
N GLY A 20 -21.31 -40.94 -28.50
CA GLY A 20 -20.34 -40.22 -29.28
C GLY A 20 -20.52 -38.79 -28.86
N TYR A 21 -19.85 -38.42 -27.76
CA TYR A 21 -19.71 -37.04 -27.36
C TYR A 21 -19.17 -36.34 -28.60
N SER A 22 -20.03 -35.53 -29.22
CA SER A 22 -19.62 -34.64 -30.30
C SER A 22 -18.36 -33.94 -29.80
N PHE A 23 -17.34 -33.81 -30.65
CA PHE A 23 -16.12 -33.09 -30.31
C PHE A 23 -16.43 -31.74 -29.63
N GLU A 24 -17.55 -31.10 -30.00
CA GLU A 24 -18.08 -29.91 -29.35
C GLU A 24 -18.49 -30.09 -27.89
N GLN A 25 -19.12 -31.21 -27.51
CA GLN A 25 -19.51 -31.49 -26.12
C GLN A 25 -18.28 -31.70 -25.23
N VAL A 26 -17.26 -32.39 -25.73
CA VAL A 26 -15.98 -32.57 -25.01
C VAL A 26 -15.26 -31.23 -24.85
N GLN A 27 -15.26 -30.39 -25.90
CA GLN A 27 -14.67 -29.06 -25.83
C GLN A 27 -15.42 -28.13 -24.86
N ARG A 28 -16.75 -28.20 -24.84
CA ARG A 28 -17.58 -27.44 -23.90
C ARG A 28 -17.33 -27.83 -22.45
N ALA A 29 -17.31 -29.13 -22.15
CA ALA A 29 -17.03 -29.62 -20.79
C ALA A 29 -15.62 -29.24 -20.31
N LYS A 30 -14.63 -29.26 -21.22
CA LYS A 30 -13.27 -28.78 -20.92
C LYS A 30 -13.24 -27.27 -20.66
N LEU A 31 -13.96 -26.47 -21.43
CA LEU A 31 -14.05 -25.02 -21.23
C LEU A 31 -14.72 -24.68 -19.90
N GLU A 32 -15.82 -25.33 -19.57
CA GLU A 32 -16.54 -25.12 -18.30
C GLU A 32 -15.66 -25.48 -17.10
N SER A 33 -14.92 -26.59 -17.18
CA SER A 33 -13.98 -27.00 -16.13
C SER A 33 -12.82 -26.01 -16.00
N PHE A 34 -12.30 -25.50 -17.11
CA PHE A 34 -11.22 -24.50 -17.11
C PHE A 34 -11.67 -23.17 -16.50
N LEU A 35 -12.88 -22.71 -16.80
CA LEU A 35 -13.46 -21.50 -16.23
C LEU A 35 -13.66 -21.63 -14.72
N LEU A 36 -14.11 -22.80 -14.24
CA LEU A 36 -14.24 -23.05 -12.81
C LEU A 36 -12.87 -23.02 -12.09
N LEU A 37 -11.83 -23.65 -12.68
CA LEU A 37 -10.48 -23.60 -12.13
C LEU A 37 -9.91 -22.17 -12.09
N LEU A 38 -10.12 -21.40 -13.16
CA LEU A 38 -9.73 -19.98 -13.21
C LEU A 38 -10.43 -19.16 -12.12
N SER A 39 -11.73 -19.37 -11.94
CA SER A 39 -12.48 -18.65 -10.91
C SER A 39 -11.97 -18.96 -9.50
N GLY A 40 -11.66 -20.23 -9.20
CA GLY A 40 -11.08 -20.64 -7.93
C GLY A 40 -9.68 -20.06 -7.71
N PHE A 41 -8.86 -20.04 -8.77
CA PHE A 41 -7.52 -19.45 -8.71
C PHE A 41 -7.56 -17.95 -8.44
N VAL A 42 -8.47 -17.21 -9.10
CA VAL A 42 -8.65 -15.77 -8.86
C VAL A 42 -9.08 -15.51 -7.42
N ILE A 43 -10.05 -16.27 -6.89
CA ILE A 43 -10.52 -16.10 -5.50
C ILE A 43 -9.39 -16.39 -4.50
N ALA A 44 -8.64 -17.48 -4.70
CA ALA A 44 -7.51 -17.83 -3.84
C ALA A 44 -6.39 -16.78 -3.89
N TRP A 45 -6.09 -16.27 -5.08
CA TRP A 45 -5.10 -15.22 -5.27
C TRP A 45 -5.53 -13.91 -4.58
N LEU A 46 -6.82 -13.52 -4.70
CA LEU A 46 -7.35 -12.34 -4.00
C LEU A 46 -7.30 -12.50 -2.47
N ALA A 47 -7.61 -13.69 -1.95
CA ALA A 47 -7.50 -13.97 -0.51
C ALA A 47 -6.04 -13.87 -0.01
N PHE A 48 -5.10 -14.40 -0.78
CA PHE A 48 -3.67 -14.31 -0.47
C PHE A 48 -3.17 -12.86 -0.54
N ALA A 49 -3.55 -12.11 -1.57
CA ALA A 49 -3.20 -10.69 -1.71
C ALA A 49 -3.77 -9.82 -0.58
N PHE A 50 -4.96 -10.16 -0.05
CA PHE A 50 -5.55 -9.51 1.11
C PHE A 50 -4.77 -9.81 2.41
N LEU A 51 -4.37 -11.06 2.63
CA LEU A 51 -3.63 -11.47 3.83
C LEU A 51 -2.20 -10.91 3.87
N GLU A 52 -1.52 -10.87 2.73
CA GLU A 52 -0.14 -10.38 2.62
C GLU A 52 -0.06 -8.85 2.40
N ASN A 53 -1.19 -8.14 2.41
CA ASN A 53 -1.26 -6.69 2.19
C ASN A 53 -0.63 -6.24 0.86
N ILE A 54 -0.63 -7.12 -0.16
CA ILE A 54 -0.09 -6.87 -1.52
C ILE A 54 -1.16 -6.26 -2.44
N TRP A 55 -2.29 -5.80 -1.89
CA TRP A 55 -3.37 -5.26 -2.70
C TRP A 55 -2.93 -3.97 -3.41
N PRO A 56 -2.91 -3.94 -4.75
CA PRO A 56 -2.68 -2.70 -5.47
C PRO A 56 -3.94 -1.84 -5.32
N LEU A 57 -3.93 -0.90 -4.39
CA LEU A 57 -5.01 0.09 -4.19
C LEU A 57 -5.21 1.03 -5.40
N ASN A 58 -4.43 0.87 -6.48
CA ASN A 58 -4.61 1.58 -7.73
C ASN A 58 -5.31 0.70 -8.76
N THR A 59 -6.56 0.32 -8.50
CA THR A 59 -7.42 -0.27 -9.55
C THR A 59 -8.00 0.84 -10.45
N PRO A 60 -8.18 0.61 -11.77
CA PRO A 60 -8.72 1.60 -12.71
C PRO A 60 -10.22 1.90 -12.52
N PHE A 61 -10.87 1.26 -11.54
CA PHE A 61 -12.23 1.57 -11.14
C PHE A 61 -12.12 2.57 -9.99
N GLY A 62 -12.34 3.84 -10.28
CA GLY A 62 -12.30 4.97 -9.35
C GLY A 62 -13.38 4.89 -8.27
N TRP A 63 -13.27 3.91 -7.38
CA TRP A 63 -13.95 3.94 -6.09
C TRP A 63 -13.19 4.98 -5.26
N HIS A 64 -13.71 6.21 -5.28
CA HIS A 64 -13.46 7.18 -4.22
C HIS A 64 -13.88 6.53 -2.90
N LEU A 65 -12.95 5.87 -2.21
CA LEU A 65 -13.13 5.58 -0.80
C LEU A 65 -13.15 6.91 -0.07
N ASP A 66 -14.26 7.11 0.63
CA ASP A 66 -14.66 8.33 1.29
C ASP A 66 -13.54 9.04 2.04
N LYS A 67 -13.63 10.37 2.02
CA LYS A 67 -12.90 11.34 2.85
C LYS A 67 -13.09 11.15 4.38
N THR A 68 -13.60 10.01 4.85
CA THR A 68 -13.84 9.69 6.27
C THR A 68 -12.73 8.84 6.90
N SER A 69 -11.77 8.31 6.13
CA SER A 69 -10.53 7.75 6.68
C SER A 69 -9.45 8.82 6.89
N ALA A 70 -9.56 9.99 6.24
CA ALA A 70 -8.70 11.14 6.53
C ALA A 70 -8.88 11.67 7.96
N SER A 71 -10.05 11.50 8.58
CA SER A 71 -10.27 11.91 9.97
C SER A 71 -9.73 10.89 10.98
N THR A 72 -9.70 9.60 10.67
CA THR A 72 -9.20 8.58 11.62
C THR A 72 -7.67 8.56 11.65
N SER A 73 -7.00 8.77 10.50
CA SER A 73 -5.55 8.92 10.44
C SER A 73 -5.07 10.24 11.07
N GLN A 74 -5.82 11.34 10.90
CA GLN A 74 -5.44 12.64 11.50
C GLN A 74 -5.60 12.67 13.03
N GLN A 75 -6.51 11.87 13.60
CA GLN A 75 -6.78 11.87 15.03
C GLN A 75 -5.77 11.02 15.83
N ILE A 76 -5.18 9.99 15.21
CA ILE A 76 -4.16 9.11 15.85
C ILE A 76 -2.75 9.74 15.83
N VAL A 77 -2.54 10.75 14.99
CA VAL A 77 -1.22 11.35 14.73
C VAL A 77 -0.80 12.38 15.78
N GLY A 78 -1.73 13.13 16.37
CA GLY A 78 -1.43 14.10 17.43
C GLY A 78 -0.83 13.45 18.69
N ASP A 79 -1.34 12.28 19.08
CA ASP A 79 -0.88 11.56 20.28
C ASP A 79 0.41 10.75 20.05
N LYS A 80 0.75 10.45 18.79
CA LYS A 80 1.91 9.62 18.42
C LYS A 80 3.08 10.40 17.84
N MET A 81 3.18 11.71 18.11
CA MET A 81 4.34 12.47 17.66
C MET A 81 5.64 11.90 18.29
N PRO A 82 6.67 11.56 17.49
CA PRO A 82 7.90 10.97 17.99
C PRO A 82 8.61 11.88 18.99
N LEU A 83 9.33 11.28 19.95
CA LEU A 83 10.03 12.02 20.99
C LEU A 83 11.03 13.04 20.41
N ILE A 84 11.72 12.69 19.32
CA ILE A 84 12.65 13.63 18.67
C ILE A 84 11.91 14.86 18.15
N VAL A 85 10.77 14.68 17.48
CA VAL A 85 9.96 15.79 16.96
C VAL A 85 9.45 16.66 18.12
N LYS A 86 9.04 16.05 19.24
CA LYS A 86 8.62 16.77 20.46
C LYS A 86 9.75 17.59 21.04
N THR A 87 10.96 17.01 21.06
CA THR A 87 12.16 17.67 21.54
C THR A 87 12.51 18.86 20.66
N LEU A 88 12.50 18.68 19.33
CA LEU A 88 12.79 19.78 18.40
C LEU A 88 11.73 20.89 18.48
N CYS A 89 10.45 20.56 18.64
CA CYS A 89 9.38 21.55 18.83
C CYS A 89 9.52 22.39 20.11
N THR A 90 10.08 21.83 21.19
CA THR A 90 10.15 22.50 22.51
C THR A 90 11.49 23.16 22.79
N ARG A 91 12.54 22.82 22.03
CA ARG A 91 13.87 23.42 22.17
C ARG A 91 13.90 24.81 21.54
N SER A 92 14.32 25.80 22.31
CA SER A 92 14.46 27.20 21.86
C SER A 92 15.85 27.55 21.33
N GLY A 93 16.77 26.59 21.24
CA GLY A 93 18.14 26.81 20.81
C GLY A 93 18.79 25.53 20.31
N GLU A 94 20.10 25.59 20.12
CA GLU A 94 20.87 24.51 19.49
C GLU A 94 20.66 23.16 20.18
N HIS A 95 20.39 22.14 19.38
CA HIS A 95 20.21 20.78 19.82
C HIS A 95 20.91 19.82 18.87
N GLU A 96 21.87 19.07 19.39
CA GLU A 96 22.49 17.96 18.67
C GLU A 96 21.71 16.67 18.94
N PHE A 97 21.40 15.95 17.86
CA PHE A 97 20.83 14.61 17.95
C PHE A 97 21.60 13.67 17.03
N LYS A 98 21.55 12.37 17.34
CA LYS A 98 22.21 11.33 16.54
C LYS A 98 21.18 10.51 15.80
N ASP A 99 21.47 10.20 14.54
CA ASP A 99 20.65 9.27 13.77
C ASP A 99 21.01 7.80 14.08
N GLN A 100 20.31 6.87 13.41
CA GLN A 100 20.54 5.43 13.55
C GLN A 100 21.95 4.98 13.16
N ASN A 101 22.66 5.77 12.34
CA ASN A 101 24.02 5.51 11.90
C ASN A 101 25.06 6.18 12.82
N ASN A 102 24.62 6.73 13.97
CA ASN A 102 25.45 7.45 14.94
C ASN A 102 26.10 8.73 14.35
N ILE A 103 25.51 9.30 13.30
CA ILE A 103 25.89 10.60 12.74
C ILE A 103 25.18 11.69 13.54
N THR A 104 25.95 12.68 13.99
CA THR A 104 25.41 13.85 14.71
C THR A 104 24.86 14.88 13.73
N HIS A 105 23.65 15.35 14.00
CA HIS A 105 22.96 16.42 13.29
C HIS A 105 22.73 17.59 14.25
N LEU A 106 23.03 18.79 13.79
CA LEU A 106 22.78 20.03 14.54
C LEU A 106 21.44 20.60 14.10
N PHE A 107 20.56 20.87 15.07
CA PHE A 107 19.36 21.67 14.93
C PHE A 107 19.63 23.02 15.59
N GLN A 108 19.50 24.14 14.86
CA GLN A 108 19.85 25.48 15.36
C GLN A 108 18.78 26.04 16.32
N GLY A 109 17.52 25.60 16.17
CA GLY A 109 16.38 26.03 16.98
C GLY A 109 15.74 27.33 16.50
N GLY A 110 14.97 27.98 17.36
CA GLY A 110 14.31 29.26 17.06
C GLY A 110 12.79 29.17 16.93
N SER A 111 12.25 29.47 15.75
CA SER A 111 10.82 29.34 15.46
C SER A 111 10.57 28.10 14.60
N GLN A 112 10.26 26.99 15.26
CA GLN A 112 9.99 25.73 14.59
C GLN A 112 8.52 25.45 14.36
N SER A 113 8.24 24.67 13.32
CA SER A 113 6.91 24.15 13.02
C SER A 113 7.01 22.69 12.62
N ALA A 114 6.12 21.84 13.14
CA ALA A 114 6.07 20.43 12.81
C ALA A 114 4.79 20.09 12.08
N PHE A 115 4.92 19.39 10.96
CA PHE A 115 3.82 18.96 10.12
C PHE A 115 3.88 17.45 9.93
N PHE A 116 2.71 16.83 9.84
CA PHE A 116 2.60 15.42 9.51
C PHE A 116 2.28 15.26 8.02
N CYS A 117 2.99 14.37 7.34
CA CYS A 117 2.88 14.10 5.92
C CYS A 117 2.74 12.59 5.69
N VAL A 118 2.22 12.21 4.53
CA VAL A 118 2.10 10.80 4.11
C VAL A 118 2.73 10.66 2.72
N GLU A 119 3.64 9.71 2.57
CA GLU A 119 4.26 9.37 1.29
C GLU A 119 3.26 8.71 0.32
N VAL A 120 3.64 8.58 -0.95
CA VAL A 120 2.81 7.97 -2.00
C VAL A 120 2.49 6.50 -1.70
N ASP A 121 3.40 5.80 -1.01
CA ASP A 121 3.22 4.42 -0.55
C ASP A 121 2.37 4.31 0.74
N GLY A 122 1.93 5.43 1.31
CA GLY A 122 1.17 5.50 2.56
C GLY A 122 2.04 5.63 3.82
N SER A 123 3.37 5.73 3.69
CA SER A 123 4.29 5.82 4.83
C SER A 123 4.18 7.17 5.56
N PRO A 124 3.99 7.18 6.89
CA PRO A 124 3.88 8.42 7.67
C PRO A 124 5.24 9.08 7.92
N ILE A 125 5.32 10.38 7.61
CA ILE A 125 6.53 11.20 7.78
C ILE A 125 6.22 12.45 8.59
N TRP A 126 7.15 12.79 9.48
CA TRP A 126 7.18 14.04 10.22
C TRP A 126 8.15 15.02 9.59
N LYS A 127 7.66 16.22 9.33
CA LYS A 127 8.41 17.33 8.76
C LYS A 127 8.58 18.40 9.82
N VAL A 128 9.82 18.66 10.25
CA VAL A 128 10.16 19.75 11.18
C VAL A 128 10.84 20.85 10.41
N VAL A 129 10.18 21.99 10.31
CA VAL A 129 10.68 23.20 9.64
C VAL A 129 11.30 24.12 10.67
N GLU A 130 12.53 24.52 10.40
CA GLU A 130 13.26 25.55 11.12
C GLU A 130 13.17 26.87 10.34
N SER A 131 12.64 27.91 10.97
CA SER A 131 12.56 29.25 10.40
C SER A 131 12.71 30.31 11.49
N PRO A 132 13.05 31.58 11.14
CA PRO A 132 13.50 32.08 9.84
C PRO A 132 15.04 32.20 9.81
N ILE A 133 15.77 31.12 10.08
CA ILE A 133 17.24 31.18 10.11
C ILE A 133 17.76 31.06 8.66
N SER A 134 18.75 31.89 8.28
CA SER A 134 19.37 31.89 6.95
C SER A 134 20.00 30.55 6.55
N GLU A 135 20.36 29.73 7.53
CA GLU A 135 20.85 28.36 7.34
C GLU A 135 19.80 27.29 7.68
N GLY A 136 18.59 27.72 8.05
CA GLY A 136 17.51 26.86 8.46
C GLY A 136 17.05 25.91 7.37
N GLY A 137 16.48 24.80 7.80
CA GLY A 137 16.02 23.77 6.88
C GLY A 137 14.84 22.98 7.39
N VAL A 138 14.64 21.84 6.75
CA VAL A 138 13.53 20.94 6.99
C VAL A 138 14.10 19.57 7.29
N TYR A 139 13.87 19.11 8.51
CA TYR A 139 14.23 17.77 8.95
C TYR A 139 13.05 16.83 8.74
N HIS A 140 13.32 15.64 8.22
CA HIS A 140 12.33 14.60 7.99
C HIS A 140 12.60 13.42 8.89
N PHE A 141 11.56 12.92 9.54
CA PHE A 141 11.60 11.75 10.41
C PHE A 141 10.47 10.80 10.05
N ASP A 142 10.67 9.50 10.24
CA ASP A 142 9.55 8.56 10.17
C ASP A 142 8.67 8.64 11.42
N ASN A 143 7.61 7.84 11.46
CA ASN A 143 6.70 7.79 12.61
C ASN A 143 7.28 7.13 13.88
N GLN A 144 8.48 6.56 13.81
CA GLN A 144 9.22 6.08 14.98
C GLN A 144 10.21 7.14 15.51
N GLY A 145 10.45 8.21 14.74
CA GLY A 145 11.43 9.24 15.04
C GLY A 145 12.81 8.97 14.46
N ASN A 146 12.92 8.06 13.50
CA ASN A 146 14.17 7.82 12.81
C ASN A 146 14.41 8.91 11.78
N TYR A 147 15.63 9.43 11.74
CA TYR A 147 16.01 10.49 10.82
C TYR A 147 16.07 9.97 9.38
N LEU A 148 15.34 10.65 8.49
CA LEU A 148 15.26 10.31 7.06
C LEU A 148 16.10 11.25 6.20
N GLY A 149 16.23 12.52 6.60
CA GLY A 149 17.02 13.49 5.85
C GLY A 149 16.78 14.94 6.23
N PHE A 150 17.63 15.80 5.70
CA PHE A 150 17.59 17.24 5.91
C PHE A 150 17.57 17.98 4.58
N CYS A 151 16.78 19.04 4.54
CA CYS A 151 16.57 19.89 3.40
C CYS A 151 16.82 21.35 3.75
N GLN A 152 17.96 21.88 3.34
CA GLN A 152 18.23 23.30 3.54
C GLN A 152 17.34 24.14 2.62
N LEU A 153 16.62 25.11 3.18
CA LEU A 153 15.64 25.92 2.43
C LEU A 153 16.31 26.81 1.36
N PHE A 154 17.60 27.11 1.53
CA PHE A 154 18.35 28.05 0.68
C PHE A 154 19.53 27.40 -0.07
N SER A 155 19.75 26.09 0.04
CA SER A 155 20.85 25.44 -0.68
C SER A 155 20.49 25.13 -2.12
N LYS A 156 21.43 25.44 -3.04
CA LYS A 156 21.34 25.12 -4.47
C LYS A 156 21.62 23.64 -4.76
N ASP A 157 22.10 22.87 -3.80
CA ASP A 157 22.36 21.43 -3.93
C ASP A 157 21.06 20.63 -3.69
N GLY A 158 20.14 20.73 -4.66
CA GLY A 158 18.77 20.26 -4.58
C GLY A 158 18.54 18.75 -4.68
N ASP A 159 19.58 17.91 -4.77
CA ASP A 159 19.39 16.48 -5.09
C ASP A 159 18.84 15.65 -3.93
N LYS A 160 19.20 15.95 -2.67
CA LYS A 160 18.61 15.27 -1.50
C LYS A 160 17.22 15.79 -1.14
N CYS A 161 16.84 16.98 -1.63
CA CYS A 161 15.52 17.53 -1.40
C CYS A 161 14.46 17.09 -2.38
N LYS A 162 14.84 16.67 -3.58
CA LYS A 162 13.88 16.16 -4.56
C LYS A 162 13.07 14.98 -4.01
N GLN A 163 13.70 14.08 -3.24
CA GLN A 163 13.03 12.94 -2.63
C GLN A 163 11.83 13.35 -1.74
N PHE A 164 11.94 14.47 -1.03
CA PHE A 164 10.91 14.94 -0.09
C PHE A 164 10.10 16.14 -0.61
N GLN A 165 10.48 16.72 -1.76
CA GLN A 165 9.72 17.79 -2.41
C GLN A 165 8.34 17.31 -2.87
N ASP A 166 8.23 16.05 -3.31
CA ASP A 166 6.95 15.45 -3.72
C ASP A 166 5.96 15.30 -2.55
N LEU A 167 6.44 15.34 -1.30
CA LEU A 167 5.60 15.29 -0.09
C LEU A 167 4.93 16.61 0.25
N THR A 168 5.34 17.73 -0.37
CA THR A 168 4.77 19.05 -0.05
C THR A 168 3.27 19.16 -0.33
N GLY A 169 2.72 18.32 -1.22
CA GLY A 169 1.29 18.25 -1.51
C GLY A 169 0.46 17.38 -0.56
N SER A 170 1.08 16.49 0.23
CA SER A 170 0.39 15.52 1.10
C SER A 170 0.52 15.80 2.60
N CYS A 171 1.18 16.91 2.97
CA CYS A 171 1.33 17.34 4.36
C CYS A 171 0.06 18.00 4.90
N ASN A 172 -0.25 17.74 6.17
CA ASN A 172 -1.22 18.49 6.95
C ASN A 172 -0.73 19.94 7.12
N THR A 173 -1.64 20.91 7.09
CA THR A 173 -1.35 22.33 7.35
C THR A 173 -1.29 22.67 8.83
N LYS A 174 -1.70 21.74 9.69
CA LYS A 174 -1.65 21.89 11.15
C LYS A 174 -0.20 21.86 11.66
N ASN A 175 0.20 22.92 12.36
CA ASN A 175 1.46 22.95 13.10
C ASN A 175 1.30 22.26 14.46
N TYR A 176 1.89 21.09 14.62
CA TYR A 176 1.85 20.29 15.84
C TYR A 176 2.78 20.79 16.95
N CYS A 177 3.74 21.67 16.66
CA CYS A 177 4.52 22.30 17.73
C CYS A 177 3.67 23.21 18.62
N ASN A 178 2.53 23.72 18.13
CA ASN A 178 1.63 24.59 18.90
C ASN A 178 0.75 23.82 19.91
N GLU A 179 0.78 22.49 19.89
CA GLU A 179 -0.02 21.62 20.77
C GLU A 179 0.76 21.05 21.96
N LEU A 180 2.03 21.42 22.11
CA LEU A 180 2.93 21.03 23.20
C LEU A 180 3.02 22.12 24.26
#